data_AF-A0A3R7XY20-F1
#
_entry.id   AF-A0A3R7XY20-F1
#
_cell.length_a   1.000
_cell.length_b   1.000
_cell.length_c   1.000
_cell.angle_alpha   90.00
_cell.angle_beta   90.00
_cell.angle_gamma   90.00
#
_symmetry.space_group_name_H-M   'P 1'
#
loop_
_entity.id
_entity.type
_entity.pdbx_description
1 polymer ?
#
loop_
_entity_poly.entity_id
_entity_poly.type
_entity_poly.pdbx_seq_one_letter_code
_entity_poly.pdbx_strand_id
1 'polypeptide(L)'
;MRLFLRSAMHAKSSLLQTRSFATNVSELSSVVFKDHLRTVQMAESKETVLPGGRDKFPLLPKAFAGIKQVGVIGWGSQGPAQAQNLRESLEGTDIKVKVGLREGSSSISKANDAGFCEDKGNLGEMFDVIKESDLVVLLISDSACVNLYPKIFPLIKPGATLGLSHGFLLGHLESVHESFPKDINVVMMAPKGMGPSVRRLYVQGKTVNGAGINASVAIHQDVTGNASEIALGWSVGVGAPYTFYTTMADEYKSDIFGERCILLGGVHGLVESLFRRYVQNGMSPEDAFKNTAECITGPLNQKISHDGIKSVYESFKGEDKIIFEKAYTAAYTPCRDIIEEVYDDVACGNEIRSVNNAVARHDRFPFGKIDQTYTWKIGEKVRAARDGNFVMNPFTAGSYVAMMMAQIDVLISHGHCYSEVANESVIESVDSLNPYMHARGVAYMVDNCSTTARLGSRKWAPRFDYILTEQAYVAVDDNKIKNEAKIMSEFKNHKIHEVLEVCSSMRPSVDIAVE
;
A
#
# COMPACT_ATOMS: atom_id res chain seq x y z
N MET A 1 58.20 -26.65 27.40
CA MET A 1 57.76 -25.54 26.52
C MET A 1 58.07 -25.92 25.06
N ARG A 2 57.24 -26.81 24.49
CA ARG A 2 57.16 -27.26 23.09
C ARG A 2 55.95 -28.21 23.01
N LEU A 3 55.41 -28.39 21.80
CA LEU A 3 54.17 -29.11 21.41
C LEU A 3 52.89 -28.24 21.56
N PHE A 4 52.00 -28.04 20.58
CA PHE A 4 51.69 -28.74 19.33
C PHE A 4 51.16 -27.75 18.27
N LEU A 5 51.70 -27.84 17.05
CA LEU A 5 50.98 -27.54 15.80
C LEU A 5 50.21 -28.83 15.43
N ARG A 6 48.88 -28.78 15.43
CA ARG A 6 48.03 -29.79 14.80
C ARG A 6 46.88 -29.11 14.07
N SER A 7 46.94 -29.24 12.75
CA SER A 7 45.82 -29.56 11.84
C SER A 7 44.42 -29.17 12.34
N ALA A 8 43.91 -28.02 11.88
CA ALA A 8 42.47 -27.81 11.77
C ALA A 8 42.05 -28.24 10.36
N MET A 9 41.66 -29.52 10.25
CA MET A 9 40.87 -30.01 9.12
C MET A 9 39.59 -29.19 9.00
N HIS A 10 39.15 -28.98 7.77
CA HIS A 10 37.89 -28.37 7.37
C HIS A 10 36.70 -28.88 8.21
N ALA A 11 36.27 -28.09 9.19
CA ALA A 11 34.90 -28.13 9.67
C ALA A 11 34.12 -27.09 8.86
N LYS A 12 33.52 -27.53 7.74
CA LYS A 12 32.45 -26.77 7.09
C LYS A 12 31.32 -26.64 8.11
N SER A 13 31.17 -25.45 8.68
CA SER A 13 29.97 -25.06 9.41
C SER A 13 28.77 -25.26 8.50
N SER A 14 27.95 -26.27 8.79
CA SER A 14 26.75 -26.63 8.04
C SER A 14 25.50 -25.91 8.57
N LEU A 15 25.63 -24.66 9.01
CA LEU A 15 24.51 -23.86 9.55
C LEU A 15 23.79 -23.00 8.51
N LEU A 16 24.13 -23.15 7.22
CA LEU A 16 23.27 -22.72 6.11
C LEU A 16 22.49 -23.92 5.58
N GLN A 17 21.68 -24.54 6.44
CA GLN A 17 20.50 -25.23 5.93
C GLN A 17 19.54 -24.14 5.48
N THR A 18 19.64 -23.84 4.19
CA THR A 18 18.59 -23.26 3.35
C THR A 18 17.22 -23.66 3.90
N ARG A 19 16.57 -22.73 4.62
CA ARG A 19 15.12 -22.73 4.70
C ARG A 19 14.67 -22.61 3.25
N SER A 20 14.06 -23.67 2.73
CA SER A 20 13.26 -23.55 1.53
C SER A 20 12.12 -22.59 1.87
N PHE A 21 12.31 -21.30 1.60
CA PHE A 21 11.18 -20.44 1.32
C PHE A 21 10.43 -21.13 0.19
N ALA A 22 9.15 -21.42 0.45
CA ALA A 22 8.27 -22.02 -0.53
C ALA A 22 8.46 -21.27 -1.85
N THR A 23 8.77 -22.06 -2.87
CA THR A 23 9.10 -21.64 -4.22
C THR A 23 8.20 -20.51 -4.72
N ASN A 24 8.81 -19.55 -5.42
CA ASN A 24 8.28 -18.42 -6.21
C ASN A 24 7.20 -18.77 -7.26
N VAL A 25 6.24 -19.62 -6.94
CA VAL A 25 5.14 -19.99 -7.82
C VAL A 25 3.87 -19.37 -7.26
N SER A 26 3.68 -18.09 -7.60
CA SER A 26 2.46 -17.32 -7.41
C SER A 26 1.37 -17.85 -8.34
N GLU A 27 0.87 -19.05 -8.06
CA GLU A 27 -0.26 -19.63 -8.77
C GLU A 27 -1.51 -19.56 -7.90
N LEU A 28 -2.23 -18.46 -8.09
CA LEU A 28 -3.61 -18.34 -7.65
C LEU A 28 -4.44 -19.45 -8.30
N SER A 29 -5.08 -20.30 -7.50
CA SER A 29 -5.98 -21.34 -8.00
C SER A 29 -7.39 -21.14 -7.43
N SER A 30 -8.39 -21.47 -8.24
CA SER A 30 -9.78 -21.38 -7.87
C SER A 30 -10.61 -22.35 -8.72
N VAL A 31 -11.62 -22.96 -8.13
CA VAL A 31 -12.65 -23.76 -8.80
C VAL A 31 -13.78 -22.86 -9.31
N VAL A 32 -14.16 -21.82 -8.55
CA VAL A 32 -15.27 -20.92 -8.88
C VAL A 32 -14.88 -19.95 -10.00
N PHE A 33 -13.67 -19.41 -9.93
CA PHE A 33 -13.13 -18.41 -10.85
C PHE A 33 -12.15 -18.98 -11.87
N LYS A 34 -12.01 -20.30 -12.00
CA LYS A 34 -11.04 -20.97 -12.89
C LYS A 34 -11.03 -20.41 -14.31
N ASP A 35 -12.20 -20.14 -14.89
CA ASP A 35 -12.37 -19.69 -16.27
C ASP A 35 -12.16 -18.17 -16.41
N HIS A 36 -11.94 -17.47 -15.29
CA HIS A 36 -11.68 -16.04 -15.21
C HIS A 36 -10.24 -15.70 -14.82
N LEU A 37 -9.48 -16.66 -14.31
CA LEU A 37 -8.05 -16.48 -14.02
C LEU A 37 -7.28 -16.23 -15.31
N ARG A 38 -6.31 -15.31 -15.23
CA ARG A 38 -5.40 -14.99 -16.35
C ARG A 38 -3.97 -15.10 -15.88
N THR A 39 -3.14 -15.73 -16.71
CA THR A 39 -1.69 -15.67 -16.56
C THR A 39 -1.17 -14.47 -17.35
N VAL A 40 -0.45 -13.59 -16.68
CA VAL A 40 0.19 -12.41 -17.26
C VAL A 40 1.70 -12.57 -17.21
N GLN A 41 2.37 -12.13 -18.28
CA GLN A 41 3.83 -12.10 -18.34
C GLN A 41 4.31 -10.77 -17.74
N MET A 42 5.01 -10.84 -16.62
CA MET A 42 5.56 -9.69 -15.91
C MET A 42 7.07 -9.72 -16.02
N ALA A 43 7.63 -9.02 -17.02
CA ALA A 43 9.04 -9.13 -17.40
C ALA A 43 9.47 -10.60 -17.58
N GLU A 44 10.39 -11.12 -16.77
CA GLU A 44 10.85 -12.51 -16.82
C GLU A 44 9.93 -13.52 -16.09
N SER A 45 8.96 -13.06 -15.31
CA SER A 45 8.09 -13.88 -14.46
C SER A 45 6.69 -14.03 -15.04
N LYS A 46 5.98 -15.11 -14.66
CA LYS A 46 4.55 -15.27 -14.92
C LYS A 46 3.80 -15.16 -13.61
N GLU A 47 2.70 -14.42 -13.62
CA GLU A 47 1.83 -14.25 -12.47
C GLU A 47 0.40 -14.58 -12.85
N THR A 48 -0.36 -15.15 -11.91
CA THR A 48 -1.78 -15.40 -12.11
C THR A 48 -2.59 -14.32 -11.40
N VAL A 49 -3.47 -13.68 -12.16
CA VAL A 49 -4.36 -12.62 -11.67
C VAL A 49 -5.82 -12.99 -11.93
N LEU A 50 -6.72 -12.45 -11.11
CA LEU A 50 -8.15 -12.47 -11.33
C LEU A 50 -8.61 -11.06 -11.71
N PRO A 51 -8.90 -10.78 -12.99
CA PRO A 51 -9.62 -9.58 -13.37
C PRO A 51 -10.97 -9.52 -12.66
N GLY A 52 -11.30 -8.38 -12.09
CA GLY A 52 -12.57 -8.13 -11.43
C GLY A 52 -13.69 -7.79 -12.38
N GLY A 53 -14.73 -7.18 -11.83
CA GLY A 53 -15.88 -6.69 -12.58
C GLY A 53 -17.21 -7.20 -12.03
N ARG A 54 -18.25 -6.41 -12.26
CA ARG A 54 -19.61 -6.66 -11.74
C ARG A 54 -20.26 -7.88 -12.39
N ASP A 55 -19.83 -8.23 -13.60
CA ASP A 55 -20.17 -9.48 -14.29
C ASP A 55 -19.89 -10.75 -13.48
N LYS A 56 -19.02 -10.66 -12.45
CA LYS A 56 -18.65 -11.78 -11.59
C LYS A 56 -19.45 -11.87 -10.29
N PHE A 57 -20.30 -10.89 -9.97
CA PHE A 57 -21.14 -10.93 -8.76
C PHE A 57 -22.04 -12.19 -8.68
N PRO A 58 -22.60 -12.72 -9.78
CA PRO A 58 -23.34 -13.98 -9.75
C PRO A 58 -22.54 -15.20 -9.27
N LEU A 59 -21.20 -15.12 -9.21
CA LEU A 59 -20.33 -16.18 -8.70
C LEU A 59 -20.13 -16.10 -7.17
N LEU A 60 -20.44 -14.96 -6.54
CA LEU A 60 -20.21 -14.75 -5.11
C LEU A 60 -20.92 -15.77 -4.20
N PRO A 61 -22.18 -16.20 -4.47
CA PRO A 61 -22.81 -17.26 -3.68
C PRO A 61 -22.05 -18.59 -3.71
N LYS A 62 -21.38 -18.89 -4.82
CA LYS A 62 -20.55 -20.11 -4.96
C LYS A 62 -19.21 -19.93 -4.25
N ALA A 63 -18.58 -18.77 -4.40
CA ALA A 63 -17.31 -18.44 -3.74
C ALA A 63 -17.44 -18.45 -2.21
N PHE A 64 -18.59 -18.00 -1.70
CA PHE A 64 -18.93 -17.97 -0.27
C PHE A 64 -19.79 -19.17 0.17
N ALA A 65 -19.68 -20.32 -0.50
CA ALA A 65 -20.40 -21.51 -0.08
C ALA A 65 -20.07 -21.87 1.39
N GLY A 66 -21.11 -21.98 2.22
CA GLY A 66 -20.98 -22.23 3.66
C GLY A 66 -20.93 -20.98 4.53
N ILE A 67 -20.75 -19.79 3.95
CA ILE A 67 -20.82 -18.51 4.67
C ILE A 67 -22.27 -18.02 4.68
N LYS A 68 -22.82 -17.78 5.87
CA LYS A 68 -24.13 -17.13 6.06
C LYS A 68 -23.98 -15.71 6.60
N GLN A 69 -22.92 -15.45 7.35
CA GLN A 69 -22.61 -14.11 7.83
C GLN A 69 -21.14 -13.73 7.64
N VAL A 70 -20.95 -12.54 7.06
CA VAL A 70 -19.69 -11.80 7.01
C VAL A 70 -19.72 -10.73 8.10
N GLY A 71 -18.91 -10.91 9.15
CA GLY A 71 -18.72 -9.96 10.23
C GLY A 71 -17.60 -8.98 9.91
N VAL A 72 -17.92 -7.73 9.62
CA VAL A 72 -16.93 -6.67 9.38
C VAL A 72 -16.65 -5.93 10.68
N ILE A 73 -15.45 -6.09 11.20
CA ILE A 73 -15.08 -5.63 12.54
C ILE A 73 -14.32 -4.30 12.46
N GLY A 74 -14.90 -3.25 13.04
CA GLY A 74 -14.33 -1.90 13.02
C GLY A 74 -14.90 -0.98 11.94
N TRP A 75 -14.77 0.33 12.17
CA TRP A 75 -15.30 1.39 11.30
C TRP A 75 -14.30 2.54 11.17
N GLY A 76 -13.05 2.17 10.84
CA GLY A 76 -11.95 3.07 10.52
C GLY A 76 -11.96 3.52 9.05
N SER A 77 -10.82 3.40 8.35
CA SER A 77 -10.72 3.76 6.92
C SER A 77 -11.31 2.65 6.02
N GLN A 78 -10.87 1.39 6.18
CA GLN A 78 -11.30 0.26 5.35
C GLN A 78 -12.71 -0.27 5.70
N GLY A 79 -13.06 -0.32 6.99
CA GLY A 79 -14.34 -0.86 7.48
C GLY A 79 -15.59 -0.34 6.77
N PRO A 80 -15.80 0.99 6.68
CA PRO A 80 -16.95 1.57 6.00
C PRO A 80 -17.01 1.22 4.51
N ALA A 81 -15.86 1.20 3.83
CA ALA A 81 -15.79 0.95 2.39
C ALA A 81 -16.12 -0.51 2.08
N GLN A 82 -15.44 -1.45 2.74
CA GLN A 82 -15.62 -2.87 2.48
C GLN A 82 -16.99 -3.37 2.94
N ALA A 83 -17.50 -2.92 4.10
CA ALA A 83 -18.84 -3.30 4.55
C ALA A 83 -19.92 -2.86 3.56
N GLN A 84 -19.87 -1.61 3.07
CA GLN A 84 -20.84 -1.11 2.10
C GLN A 84 -20.71 -1.81 0.74
N ASN A 85 -19.48 -1.99 0.23
CA ASN A 85 -19.27 -2.64 -1.06
C ASN A 85 -19.74 -4.09 -1.03
N LEU A 86 -19.36 -4.86 -0.01
CA LEU A 86 -19.81 -6.24 0.17
C LEU A 86 -21.33 -6.33 0.30
N ARG A 87 -21.96 -5.45 1.10
CA ARG A 87 -23.41 -5.44 1.25
C ARG A 87 -24.11 -5.22 -0.09
N GLU A 88 -23.59 -4.32 -0.93
CA GLU A 88 -24.16 -4.05 -2.26
C GLU A 88 -23.87 -5.18 -3.26
N SER A 89 -22.67 -5.75 -3.25
CA SER A 89 -22.32 -6.88 -4.14
C SER A 89 -23.06 -8.17 -3.81
N LEU A 90 -23.49 -8.34 -2.55
CA LEU A 90 -24.22 -9.51 -2.05
C LEU A 90 -25.73 -9.31 -2.02
N GLU A 91 -26.25 -8.20 -2.56
CA GLU A 91 -27.68 -7.95 -2.66
C GLU A 91 -28.38 -9.08 -3.43
N GLY A 92 -29.48 -9.60 -2.87
CA GLY A 92 -30.21 -10.75 -3.44
C GLY A 92 -29.66 -12.13 -3.06
N THR A 93 -28.60 -12.19 -2.23
CA THR A 93 -28.09 -13.44 -1.65
C THR A 93 -28.57 -13.63 -0.21
N ASP A 94 -28.46 -14.85 0.32
CA ASP A 94 -28.76 -15.14 1.74
C ASP A 94 -27.62 -14.74 2.70
N ILE A 95 -26.54 -14.12 2.20
CA ILE A 95 -25.34 -13.80 2.97
C ILE A 95 -25.51 -12.42 3.60
N LYS A 96 -25.46 -12.37 4.93
CA LYS A 96 -25.59 -11.12 5.68
C LYS A 96 -24.23 -10.48 5.92
N VAL A 97 -24.14 -9.17 5.68
CA VAL A 97 -23.00 -8.35 6.13
C VAL A 97 -23.40 -7.64 7.41
N LYS A 98 -22.70 -7.93 8.51
CA LYS A 98 -22.95 -7.34 9.83
C LYS A 98 -21.70 -6.64 10.34
N VAL A 99 -21.87 -5.44 10.89
CA VAL A 99 -20.78 -4.65 11.43
C VAL A 99 -20.65 -4.89 12.93
N GLY A 100 -19.43 -5.17 13.40
CA GLY A 100 -19.11 -5.28 14.82
C GLY A 100 -18.30 -4.09 15.31
N LEU A 101 -18.81 -3.36 16.31
CA LEU A 101 -18.12 -2.24 16.94
C LEU A 101 -17.98 -2.47 18.45
N ARG A 102 -16.87 -2.00 19.02
CA ARG A 102 -16.70 -2.00 20.48
C ARG A 102 -17.84 -1.21 21.15
N GLU A 103 -18.21 -1.62 22.35
CA GLU A 103 -19.17 -0.89 23.16
C GLU A 103 -18.77 0.59 23.32
N GLY A 104 -19.76 1.49 23.17
CA GLY A 104 -19.54 2.94 23.22
C GLY A 104 -18.70 3.52 22.08
N SER A 105 -18.54 2.80 20.95
CA SER A 105 -17.81 3.30 19.79
C SER A 105 -18.41 4.61 19.25
N SER A 106 -17.56 5.63 19.09
CA SER A 106 -17.94 6.90 18.46
C SER A 106 -18.36 6.76 16.99
N SER A 107 -18.08 5.61 16.36
CA SER A 107 -18.44 5.34 14.96
C SER A 107 -19.85 4.77 14.77
N ILE A 108 -20.60 4.47 15.85
CA ILE A 108 -21.97 3.93 15.75
C ILE A 108 -22.86 4.84 14.89
N SER A 109 -22.83 6.16 15.12
CA SER A 109 -23.60 7.12 14.32
C SER A 109 -23.24 7.03 12.83
N LYS A 110 -21.95 6.92 12.49
CA LYS A 110 -21.49 6.84 11.10
C LYS A 110 -21.88 5.50 10.44
N ALA A 111 -21.93 4.42 11.21
CA ALA A 111 -22.41 3.13 10.73
C ALA A 111 -23.92 3.18 10.45
N ASN A 112 -24.69 3.81 11.35
CA ASN A 112 -26.12 4.04 11.18
C ASN A 112 -26.41 4.88 9.92
N ASP A 113 -25.65 5.96 9.70
CA ASP A 113 -25.76 6.81 8.51
C ASP A 113 -25.49 6.04 7.21
N ALA A 114 -24.63 5.02 7.26
CA ALA A 114 -24.37 4.10 6.15
C ALA A 114 -25.39 2.95 6.06
N GLY A 115 -26.40 2.90 6.94
CA GLY A 115 -27.48 1.93 6.95
C GLY A 115 -27.19 0.62 7.71
N PHE A 116 -26.14 0.58 8.53
CA PHE A 116 -25.88 -0.51 9.47
C PHE A 116 -26.41 -0.11 10.86
N CYS A 117 -27.49 -0.74 11.30
CA CYS A 117 -28.24 -0.39 12.48
C CYS A 117 -28.58 -1.63 13.32
N GLU A 118 -28.64 -1.48 14.64
CA GLU A 118 -28.94 -2.59 15.56
C GLU A 118 -30.35 -3.16 15.36
N ASP A 119 -31.33 -2.30 15.08
CA ASP A 119 -32.73 -2.67 14.80
C ASP A 119 -32.89 -3.49 13.51
N LYS A 120 -31.99 -3.32 12.55
CA LYS A 120 -31.90 -4.12 11.32
C LYS A 120 -31.11 -5.41 11.52
N GLY A 121 -30.53 -5.63 12.71
CA GLY A 121 -29.70 -6.78 13.03
C GLY A 121 -28.38 -6.84 12.25
N ASN A 122 -27.97 -5.75 11.59
CA ASN A 122 -26.73 -5.67 10.80
C ASN A 122 -25.65 -4.77 11.43
N LEU A 123 -25.84 -4.37 12.69
CA LEU A 123 -24.83 -3.77 13.58
C LEU A 123 -24.92 -4.44 14.96
N GLY A 124 -23.80 -4.61 15.65
CA GLY A 124 -23.77 -5.12 17.02
C GLY A 124 -22.41 -4.96 17.72
N GLU A 125 -22.33 -5.48 18.95
CA GLU A 125 -21.09 -5.53 19.72
C GLU A 125 -20.05 -6.40 19.01
N MET A 126 -18.80 -5.93 18.99
CA MET A 126 -17.70 -6.51 18.23
C MET A 126 -17.47 -8.00 18.50
N PHE A 127 -17.34 -8.41 19.75
CA PHE A 127 -17.06 -9.80 20.12
C PHE A 127 -18.26 -10.71 19.87
N ASP A 128 -19.47 -10.20 20.08
CA ASP A 128 -20.68 -10.93 19.70
C ASP A 128 -20.71 -11.20 18.20
N VAL A 129 -20.48 -10.18 17.36
CA VAL A 129 -20.44 -10.33 15.89
C VAL A 129 -19.34 -11.30 15.45
N ILE A 130 -18.16 -11.27 16.08
CA ILE A 130 -17.08 -12.24 15.79
C ILE A 130 -17.59 -13.67 16.04
N LYS A 131 -18.26 -13.91 17.17
CA LYS A 131 -18.70 -15.24 17.59
C LYS A 131 -19.74 -15.86 16.68
N GLU A 132 -20.62 -15.06 16.10
CA GLU A 132 -21.70 -15.54 15.22
C GLU A 132 -21.37 -15.54 13.73
N SER A 133 -20.20 -15.01 13.31
CA SER A 133 -19.83 -14.92 11.88
C SER A 133 -19.07 -16.15 11.38
N ASP A 134 -19.20 -16.44 10.08
CA ASP A 134 -18.50 -17.54 9.40
C ASP A 134 -17.26 -17.02 8.64
N LEU A 135 -17.30 -15.75 8.22
CA LEU A 135 -16.15 -14.96 7.78
C LEU A 135 -16.05 -13.73 8.68
N VAL A 136 -14.97 -13.61 9.44
CA VAL A 136 -14.65 -12.46 10.29
C VAL A 136 -13.62 -11.62 9.57
N VAL A 137 -14.00 -10.43 9.10
CA VAL A 137 -13.11 -9.48 8.44
C VAL A 137 -12.63 -8.44 9.46
N LEU A 138 -11.38 -8.55 9.90
CA LEU A 138 -10.84 -7.74 10.98
C LEU A 138 -10.23 -6.42 10.46
N LEU A 139 -10.99 -5.33 10.55
CA LEU A 139 -10.66 -3.98 10.03
C LEU A 139 -10.57 -2.92 11.15
N ILE A 140 -10.08 -3.32 12.31
CA ILE A 140 -9.65 -2.42 13.40
C ILE A 140 -8.21 -1.95 13.15
N SER A 141 -7.69 -1.04 13.97
CA SER A 141 -6.29 -0.63 13.83
C SER A 141 -5.35 -1.80 14.09
N ASP A 142 -4.20 -1.81 13.42
CA ASP A 142 -3.21 -2.90 13.55
C ASP A 142 -2.77 -3.12 15.00
N SER A 143 -2.55 -2.05 15.76
CA SER A 143 -2.23 -2.14 17.18
C SER A 143 -3.40 -2.67 18.02
N ALA A 144 -4.66 -2.42 17.62
CA ALA A 144 -5.80 -3.04 18.26
C ALA A 144 -5.89 -4.55 17.91
N CYS A 145 -5.56 -4.97 16.68
CA CYS A 145 -5.42 -6.39 16.35
C CYS A 145 -4.39 -7.06 17.27
N VAL A 146 -3.23 -6.44 17.47
CA VAL A 146 -2.18 -6.94 18.38
C VAL A 146 -2.66 -7.03 19.83
N ASN A 147 -3.37 -6.02 20.34
CA ASN A 147 -3.81 -6.03 21.73
C ASN A 147 -5.00 -6.97 21.99
N LEU A 148 -5.79 -7.28 20.95
CA LEU A 148 -7.05 -7.99 21.10
C LEU A 148 -7.04 -9.41 20.53
N TYR A 149 -6.03 -9.83 19.75
CA TYR A 149 -5.99 -11.20 19.22
C TYR A 149 -6.16 -12.28 20.30
N PRO A 150 -5.64 -12.17 21.54
CA PRO A 150 -5.86 -13.19 22.57
C PRO A 150 -7.33 -13.33 22.99
N LYS A 151 -8.13 -12.27 22.81
CA LYS A 151 -9.58 -12.28 23.07
C LYS A 151 -10.39 -12.64 21.83
N ILE A 152 -9.92 -12.26 20.65
CA ILE A 152 -10.59 -12.50 19.37
C ILE A 152 -10.49 -13.98 18.98
N PHE A 153 -9.28 -14.56 19.03
CA PHE A 153 -9.03 -15.92 18.56
C PHE A 153 -9.95 -16.98 19.19
N PRO A 154 -10.19 -17.00 20.52
CA PRO A 154 -11.09 -17.99 21.13
C PRO A 154 -12.58 -17.83 20.75
N LEU A 155 -12.97 -16.71 20.12
CA LEU A 155 -14.35 -16.44 19.73
C LEU A 155 -14.65 -16.89 18.31
N ILE A 156 -13.63 -17.06 17.46
CA ILE A 156 -13.81 -17.49 16.09
C ILE A 156 -14.25 -18.96 16.09
N LYS A 157 -15.33 -19.27 15.36
CA LYS A 157 -15.85 -20.64 15.30
C LYS A 157 -14.82 -21.58 14.65
N PRO A 158 -14.69 -22.83 15.11
CA PRO A 158 -13.92 -23.83 14.38
C PRO A 158 -14.41 -23.96 12.93
N GLY A 159 -13.47 -23.95 11.98
CA GLY A 159 -13.72 -23.98 10.54
C GLY A 159 -14.17 -22.66 9.92
N ALA A 160 -14.40 -21.60 10.71
CA ALA A 160 -14.66 -20.27 10.16
C ALA A 160 -13.39 -19.64 9.58
N THR A 161 -13.54 -18.52 8.88
CA THR A 161 -12.43 -17.81 8.25
C THR A 161 -12.15 -16.49 8.95
N LEU A 162 -10.89 -16.27 9.32
CA LEU A 162 -10.37 -14.95 9.66
C LEU A 162 -9.81 -14.28 8.40
N GLY A 163 -10.40 -13.16 8.02
CA GLY A 163 -9.95 -12.29 6.93
C GLY A 163 -9.22 -11.06 7.48
N LEU A 164 -8.02 -10.80 6.96
CA LEU A 164 -7.24 -9.60 7.23
C LEU A 164 -7.10 -8.74 5.97
N SER A 165 -7.03 -7.42 6.11
CA SER A 165 -6.66 -6.53 5.00
C SER A 165 -5.24 -5.98 5.11
N HIS A 166 -4.45 -6.54 6.02
CA HIS A 166 -3.04 -6.24 6.19
C HIS A 166 -2.37 -7.36 7.01
N GLY A 167 -1.16 -7.76 6.66
CA GLY A 167 -0.37 -8.81 7.30
C GLY A 167 0.32 -8.39 8.61
N PHE A 168 0.08 -7.18 9.13
CA PHE A 168 0.71 -6.68 10.36
C PHE A 168 0.58 -7.64 11.56
N LEU A 169 -0.59 -8.26 11.72
CA LEU A 169 -0.82 -9.22 12.81
C LEU A 169 0.09 -10.45 12.69
N LEU A 170 0.35 -10.95 11.47
CA LEU A 170 1.32 -12.03 11.25
C LEU A 170 2.72 -11.58 11.67
N GLY A 171 3.19 -10.43 11.17
CA GLY A 171 4.52 -9.93 11.54
C GLY A 171 4.67 -9.70 13.05
N HIS A 172 3.61 -9.29 13.74
CA HIS A 172 3.60 -9.26 15.20
C HIS A 172 3.73 -10.65 15.82
N LEU A 173 2.86 -11.60 15.46
CA LEU A 173 2.86 -12.96 16.00
C LEU A 173 4.23 -13.64 15.79
N GLU A 174 4.82 -13.50 14.61
CA GLU A 174 6.17 -13.98 14.31
C GLU A 174 7.22 -13.39 15.27
N SER A 175 7.14 -12.08 15.55
CA SER A 175 8.07 -11.38 16.44
C SER A 175 8.00 -11.82 17.90
N VAL A 176 6.86 -12.35 18.35
CA VAL A 176 6.63 -12.86 19.70
C VAL A 176 6.56 -14.39 19.76
N HIS A 177 6.82 -15.07 18.64
CA HIS A 177 6.77 -16.53 18.50
C HIS A 177 5.39 -17.15 18.82
N GLU A 178 4.33 -16.44 18.46
CA GLU A 178 2.94 -16.93 18.50
C GLU A 178 2.42 -17.25 17.09
N SER A 179 1.23 -17.83 17.01
CA SER A 179 0.62 -18.23 15.73
C SER A 179 -0.89 -18.03 15.75
N PHE A 180 -1.49 -18.00 14.57
CA PHE A 180 -2.94 -18.10 14.44
C PHE A 180 -3.49 -19.45 14.98
N PRO A 181 -4.77 -19.52 15.37
CA PRO A 181 -5.43 -20.78 15.74
C PRO A 181 -5.39 -21.79 14.59
N LYS A 182 -5.18 -23.07 14.90
CA LYS A 182 -4.95 -24.13 13.91
C LYS A 182 -6.23 -24.66 13.25
N ASP A 183 -7.39 -24.32 13.80
CA ASP A 183 -8.69 -24.87 13.45
C ASP A 183 -9.57 -23.89 12.65
N ILE A 184 -9.01 -22.79 12.14
CA ILE A 184 -9.71 -21.77 11.34
C ILE A 184 -9.01 -21.55 10.00
N ASN A 185 -9.68 -21.00 8.98
CA ASN A 185 -8.95 -20.46 7.84
C ASN A 185 -8.36 -19.10 8.20
N VAL A 186 -7.22 -18.76 7.61
CA VAL A 186 -6.61 -17.43 7.70
C VAL A 186 -6.28 -16.95 6.30
N VAL A 187 -7.00 -15.92 5.85
CA VAL A 187 -6.84 -15.32 4.52
C VAL A 187 -6.62 -13.84 4.63
N MET A 188 -6.09 -13.27 3.55
CA MET A 188 -5.93 -11.84 3.40
C MET A 188 -6.50 -11.38 2.08
N MET A 189 -7.16 -10.23 2.09
CA MET A 189 -7.48 -9.43 0.91
C MET A 189 -7.16 -7.98 1.26
N ALA A 190 -6.09 -7.45 0.66
CA ALA A 190 -5.55 -6.14 0.94
C ALA A 190 -5.71 -5.22 -0.28
N PRO A 191 -6.68 -4.27 -0.25
CA PRO A 191 -6.78 -3.24 -1.27
C PRO A 191 -5.54 -2.33 -1.25
N LYS A 192 -4.93 -2.10 -2.42
CA LYS A 192 -3.74 -1.26 -2.64
C LYS A 192 -4.11 0.21 -2.78
N GLY A 193 -4.70 0.73 -1.71
CA GLY A 193 -5.20 2.09 -1.62
C GLY A 193 -6.11 2.33 -0.42
N MET A 194 -6.31 3.60 -0.09
CA MET A 194 -7.06 3.99 1.11
C MET A 194 -8.55 3.66 1.01
N GLY A 195 -9.17 3.38 2.16
CA GLY A 195 -10.59 3.01 2.24
C GLY A 195 -11.56 3.99 1.54
N PRO A 196 -11.40 5.32 1.69
CA PRO A 196 -12.19 6.28 0.91
C PRO A 196 -12.12 6.07 -0.61
N SER A 197 -10.95 5.73 -1.16
CA SER A 197 -10.78 5.44 -2.58
C SER A 197 -11.47 4.14 -2.98
N VAL A 198 -11.36 3.08 -2.16
CA VAL A 198 -12.07 1.80 -2.34
C VAL A 198 -13.57 2.04 -2.50
N ARG A 199 -14.17 2.89 -1.66
CA ARG A 199 -15.59 3.22 -1.75
C ARG A 199 -15.92 4.10 -2.96
N ARG A 200 -15.15 5.17 -3.18
CA ARG A 200 -15.43 6.17 -4.22
C ARG A 200 -15.40 5.52 -5.61
N LEU A 201 -14.34 4.77 -5.92
CA LEU A 201 -14.21 4.10 -7.22
C LEU A 201 -15.25 2.99 -7.40
N TYR A 202 -15.59 2.23 -6.35
CA TYR A 202 -16.69 1.25 -6.41
C TYR A 202 -18.03 1.88 -6.81
N VAL A 203 -18.32 3.07 -6.26
CA VAL A 203 -19.53 3.83 -6.58
C VAL A 203 -19.46 4.39 -8.00
N GLN A 204 -18.33 4.98 -8.42
CA GLN A 204 -18.14 5.45 -9.80
C GLN A 204 -18.27 4.30 -10.81
N GLY A 205 -17.80 3.12 -10.43
CA GLY A 205 -17.88 1.89 -11.22
C GLY A 205 -19.30 1.34 -11.42
N LYS A 206 -20.34 1.93 -10.80
CA LYS A 206 -21.74 1.51 -10.98
C LYS A 206 -22.26 1.72 -12.41
N THR A 207 -21.71 2.69 -13.12
CA THR A 207 -22.13 3.06 -14.48
C THR A 207 -21.39 2.29 -15.56
N VAL A 208 -20.40 1.49 -15.19
CA VAL A 208 -19.59 0.62 -16.07
C VAL A 208 -19.51 -0.79 -15.49
N ASN A 209 -18.68 -1.68 -16.03
CA ASN A 209 -18.50 -3.04 -15.49
C ASN A 209 -17.66 -3.08 -14.18
N GLY A 210 -17.79 -2.06 -13.32
CA GLY A 210 -16.99 -1.89 -12.12
C GLY A 210 -15.75 -1.02 -12.32
N ALA A 211 -15.35 -0.40 -11.21
CA ALA A 211 -14.10 0.31 -10.99
C ALA A 211 -13.82 0.17 -9.48
N GLY A 212 -12.58 0.31 -9.06
CA GLY A 212 -12.18 0.06 -7.68
C GLY A 212 -10.68 0.22 -7.50
N ILE A 213 -10.20 -0.27 -6.37
CA ILE A 213 -8.78 -0.33 -6.03
C ILE A 213 -8.31 -1.77 -6.20
N ASN A 214 -7.15 -1.98 -6.84
CA ASN A 214 -6.58 -3.31 -7.02
C ASN A 214 -6.33 -3.96 -5.66
N ALA A 215 -6.33 -5.29 -5.59
CA ALA A 215 -6.10 -5.98 -4.34
C ALA A 215 -5.08 -7.10 -4.49
N SER A 216 -4.33 -7.35 -3.41
CA SER A 216 -3.60 -8.60 -3.26
C SER A 216 -4.38 -9.56 -2.38
N VAL A 217 -4.24 -10.86 -2.62
CA VAL A 217 -4.76 -11.91 -1.73
C VAL A 217 -3.65 -12.82 -1.27
N ALA A 218 -3.76 -13.29 -0.03
CA ALA A 218 -2.88 -14.33 0.52
C ALA A 218 -3.70 -15.39 1.25
N ILE A 219 -3.29 -16.64 1.09
CA ILE A 219 -3.88 -17.79 1.80
C ILE A 219 -2.83 -18.28 2.80
N HIS A 220 -2.95 -17.85 4.05
CA HIS A 220 -1.99 -18.22 5.10
C HIS A 220 -2.31 -19.60 5.69
N GLN A 221 -3.60 -19.89 5.88
CA GLN A 221 -4.06 -21.17 6.41
C GLN A 221 -5.40 -21.56 5.76
N ASP A 222 -5.49 -22.79 5.24
CA ASP A 222 -6.71 -23.36 4.66
C ASP A 222 -7.02 -24.71 5.33
N VAL A 223 -7.98 -24.72 6.25
CA VAL A 223 -8.41 -25.91 7.01
C VAL A 223 -9.64 -26.58 6.41
N THR A 224 -10.39 -25.88 5.56
CA THR A 224 -11.65 -26.37 4.96
C THR A 224 -11.52 -26.65 3.45
N GLY A 225 -10.44 -26.25 2.81
CA GLY A 225 -10.18 -26.44 1.38
C GLY A 225 -10.88 -25.43 0.46
N ASN A 226 -11.41 -24.33 1.02
CA ASN A 226 -12.12 -23.29 0.26
C ASN A 226 -11.62 -21.87 0.57
N ALA A 227 -10.49 -21.71 1.27
CA ALA A 227 -9.96 -20.41 1.65
C ALA A 227 -9.67 -19.52 0.43
N SER A 228 -9.15 -20.09 -0.66
CA SER A 228 -8.90 -19.37 -1.93
C SER A 228 -10.18 -18.79 -2.52
N GLU A 229 -11.29 -19.54 -2.50
CA GLU A 229 -12.58 -19.08 -3.01
C GLU A 229 -13.11 -17.91 -2.20
N ILE A 230 -12.99 -18.00 -0.87
CA ILE A 230 -13.44 -16.96 0.06
C ILE A 230 -12.63 -15.69 -0.14
N ALA A 231 -11.30 -15.77 -0.25
CA ALA A 231 -10.44 -14.61 -0.46
C ALA A 231 -10.71 -13.92 -1.80
N LEU A 232 -10.89 -14.69 -2.89
CA LEU A 232 -11.20 -14.15 -4.21
C LEU A 232 -12.62 -13.61 -4.30
N GLY A 233 -13.59 -14.29 -3.71
CA GLY A 233 -14.96 -13.80 -3.58
C GLY A 233 -15.02 -12.49 -2.79
N TRP A 234 -14.22 -12.37 -1.74
CA TRP A 234 -14.09 -11.13 -0.97
C TRP A 234 -13.49 -10.01 -1.82
N SER A 235 -12.41 -10.27 -2.56
CA SER A 235 -11.81 -9.27 -3.46
C SER A 235 -12.79 -8.78 -4.54
N VAL A 236 -13.50 -9.71 -5.20
CA VAL A 236 -14.53 -9.39 -6.19
C VAL A 236 -15.68 -8.61 -5.55
N GLY A 237 -16.14 -9.02 -4.36
CA GLY A 237 -17.23 -8.36 -3.64
C GLY A 237 -16.88 -6.98 -3.09
N VAL A 238 -15.60 -6.68 -2.89
CA VAL A 238 -15.13 -5.31 -2.58
C VAL A 238 -14.96 -4.48 -3.85
N GLY A 239 -14.84 -5.12 -5.01
CA GLY A 239 -14.82 -4.52 -6.34
C GLY A 239 -13.43 -4.23 -6.88
N ALA A 240 -12.44 -5.05 -6.53
CA ALA A 240 -11.08 -4.89 -7.06
C ALA A 240 -11.04 -5.05 -8.59
N PRO A 241 -10.46 -4.11 -9.37
CA PRO A 241 -10.35 -4.21 -10.83
C PRO A 241 -9.52 -5.39 -11.30
N TYR A 242 -8.47 -5.73 -10.55
CA TYR A 242 -7.84 -7.04 -10.61
C TYR A 242 -7.28 -7.42 -9.23
N THR A 243 -7.10 -8.73 -9.06
CA THR A 243 -6.54 -9.33 -7.86
C THR A 243 -5.30 -10.14 -8.21
N PHE A 244 -4.20 -9.96 -7.48
CA PHE A 244 -2.99 -10.76 -7.62
C PHE A 244 -2.68 -11.53 -6.33
N TYR A 245 -1.92 -12.61 -6.45
CA TYR A 245 -1.50 -13.39 -5.27
C TYR A 245 -0.20 -12.84 -4.67
N THR A 246 -0.16 -12.81 -3.34
CA THR A 246 1.02 -12.54 -2.52
C THR A 246 1.02 -13.46 -1.30
N THR A 247 2.07 -13.39 -0.47
CA THR A 247 2.03 -13.96 0.87
C THR A 247 1.70 -12.86 1.88
N MET A 248 1.12 -13.24 3.02
CA MET A 248 0.86 -12.26 4.10
C MET A 248 2.16 -11.66 4.64
N ALA A 249 3.29 -12.40 4.52
CA ALA A 249 4.60 -11.93 4.94
C ALA A 249 5.19 -10.90 3.97
N ASP A 250 5.04 -11.13 2.67
CA ASP A 250 5.49 -10.17 1.66
C ASP A 250 4.61 -8.93 1.70
N GLU A 251 3.30 -9.08 1.85
CA GLU A 251 2.39 -7.93 1.93
C GLU A 251 2.71 -7.02 3.11
N TYR A 252 2.89 -7.53 4.33
CA TYR A 252 3.19 -6.62 5.44
C TYR A 252 4.55 -5.94 5.25
N LYS A 253 5.51 -6.62 4.61
CA LYS A 253 6.81 -6.03 4.35
C LYS A 253 6.69 -4.92 3.32
N SER A 254 6.01 -5.15 2.20
CA SER A 254 5.89 -4.17 1.13
C SER A 254 4.99 -2.99 1.50
N ASP A 255 3.87 -3.24 2.18
CA ASP A 255 2.87 -2.22 2.54
C ASP A 255 3.40 -1.26 3.61
N ILE A 256 3.88 -1.78 4.76
CA ILE A 256 4.46 -0.97 5.85
C ILE A 256 5.68 -0.19 5.36
N PHE A 257 6.49 -0.78 4.48
CA PHE A 257 7.61 -0.13 3.82
C PHE A 257 7.15 0.97 2.85
N GLY A 258 6.21 0.67 1.96
CA GLY A 258 5.73 1.57 0.91
C GLY A 258 5.17 2.86 1.50
N GLU A 259 4.33 2.76 2.54
CA GLU A 259 3.72 3.89 3.24
C GLU A 259 4.75 4.82 3.94
N ARG A 260 5.96 4.34 4.21
CA ARG A 260 7.08 5.14 4.76
C ARG A 260 7.91 5.80 3.67
N CYS A 261 7.92 5.21 2.48
CA CYS A 261 8.68 5.60 1.32
C CYS A 261 7.78 6.38 0.33
N ILE A 262 7.74 6.03 -0.96
CA ILE A 262 7.15 6.87 -2.01
C ILE A 262 5.65 7.14 -1.83
N LEU A 263 4.92 6.26 -1.14
CA LEU A 263 3.47 6.37 -1.00
C LEU A 263 3.07 7.56 -0.13
N LEU A 264 3.78 7.82 0.98
CA LEU A 264 3.48 8.94 1.89
C LEU A 264 4.72 9.64 2.44
N GLY A 265 5.57 8.95 3.21
CA GLY A 265 6.67 9.57 3.95
C GLY A 265 7.74 10.19 3.03
N GLY A 266 8.25 9.41 2.09
CA GLY A 266 9.23 9.84 1.09
C GLY A 266 8.74 11.01 0.24
N VAL A 267 7.52 10.94 -0.31
CA VAL A 267 6.97 12.05 -1.10
C VAL A 267 6.74 13.31 -0.25
N HIS A 268 6.34 13.17 1.02
CA HIS A 268 6.24 14.31 1.95
C HIS A 268 7.61 14.96 2.17
N GLY A 269 8.64 14.18 2.50
CA GLY A 269 10.00 14.70 2.70
C GLY A 269 10.59 15.33 1.42
N LEU A 270 10.29 14.75 0.27
CA LEU A 270 10.71 15.30 -1.03
C LEU A 270 10.07 16.67 -1.29
N VAL A 271 8.76 16.82 -1.09
CA VAL A 271 8.06 18.10 -1.27
C VAL A 271 8.63 19.18 -0.35
N GLU A 272 8.82 18.87 0.93
CA GLU A 272 9.35 19.84 1.91
C GLU A 272 10.77 20.30 1.55
N SER A 273 11.64 19.36 1.17
CA SER A 273 13.03 19.66 0.82
C SER A 273 13.16 20.44 -0.49
N LEU A 274 12.43 20.06 -1.54
CA LEU A 274 12.43 20.77 -2.82
C LEU A 274 11.80 22.17 -2.69
N PHE A 275 10.70 22.30 -1.96
CA PHE A 275 10.06 23.61 -1.74
C PHE A 275 11.06 24.57 -1.08
N ARG A 276 11.73 24.11 -0.01
CA ARG A 276 12.75 24.90 0.68
C ARG A 276 13.90 25.28 -0.25
N ARG A 277 14.40 24.32 -1.04
CA ARG A 277 15.47 24.55 -2.02
C ARG A 277 15.09 25.60 -3.05
N TYR A 278 13.90 25.51 -3.63
CA TYR A 278 13.46 26.48 -4.65
C TYR A 278 13.30 27.88 -4.09
N VAL A 279 12.71 28.02 -2.90
CA VAL A 279 12.62 29.32 -2.22
C VAL A 279 14.01 29.89 -1.91
N GLN A 280 14.94 29.07 -1.42
CA GLN A 280 16.32 29.49 -1.15
C GLN A 280 17.07 29.94 -2.43
N ASN A 281 16.73 29.34 -3.57
CA ASN A 281 17.27 29.70 -4.88
C ASN A 281 16.53 30.87 -5.55
N GLY A 282 15.67 31.59 -4.81
CA GLY A 282 15.01 32.81 -5.26
C GLY A 282 13.68 32.62 -5.97
N MET A 283 13.14 31.40 -6.03
CA MET A 283 11.79 31.16 -6.55
C MET A 283 10.75 31.72 -5.57
N SER A 284 9.64 32.28 -6.09
CA SER A 284 8.52 32.68 -5.23
C SER A 284 7.97 31.44 -4.49
N PRO A 285 7.47 31.58 -3.26
CA PRO A 285 6.87 30.46 -2.53
C PRO A 285 5.74 29.78 -3.33
N GLU A 286 4.88 30.56 -3.98
CA GLU A 286 3.78 30.06 -4.80
C GLU A 286 4.29 29.22 -5.98
N ASP A 287 5.30 29.70 -6.69
CA ASP A 287 5.91 28.95 -7.80
C ASP A 287 6.68 27.73 -7.29
N ALA A 288 7.33 27.82 -6.12
CA ALA A 288 8.01 26.68 -5.50
C ALA A 288 7.02 25.57 -5.16
N PHE A 289 5.84 25.90 -4.62
CA PHE A 289 4.78 24.92 -4.39
C PHE A 289 4.25 24.33 -5.70
N LYS A 290 4.04 25.16 -6.74
CA LYS A 290 3.62 24.68 -8.07
C LYS A 290 4.64 23.73 -8.71
N ASN A 291 5.92 24.06 -8.62
CA ASN A 291 7.02 23.26 -9.15
C ASN A 291 7.33 22.01 -8.32
N THR A 292 6.70 21.82 -7.15
CA THR A 292 6.89 20.66 -6.27
C THR A 292 5.60 19.85 -6.13
N ALA A 293 4.74 20.20 -5.18
CA ALA A 293 3.54 19.45 -4.86
C ALA A 293 2.58 19.37 -6.06
N GLU A 294 2.27 20.50 -6.72
CA GLU A 294 1.37 20.47 -7.89
C GLU A 294 2.02 19.76 -9.08
N CYS A 295 3.33 19.93 -9.28
CA CYS A 295 4.08 19.18 -10.29
C CYS A 295 3.95 17.67 -10.08
N ILE A 296 4.25 17.20 -8.85
CA ILE A 296 4.22 15.78 -8.50
C ILE A 296 2.81 15.22 -8.64
N THR A 297 1.82 15.85 -8.02
CA THR A 297 0.46 15.28 -7.93
C THR A 297 -0.45 15.62 -9.10
N GLY A 298 0.00 16.49 -10.02
CA GLY A 298 -0.73 16.92 -11.21
C GLY A 298 -0.14 16.28 -12.48
N PRO A 299 0.64 17.03 -13.29
CA PRO A 299 1.08 16.57 -14.60
C PRO A 299 2.03 15.37 -14.52
N LEU A 300 2.92 15.32 -13.53
CA LEU A 300 3.81 14.16 -13.35
C LEU A 300 3.01 12.91 -13.00
N ASN A 301 2.05 13.04 -12.07
CA ASN A 301 1.16 11.97 -11.65
C ASN A 301 0.40 11.37 -12.83
N GLN A 302 -0.26 12.23 -13.62
CA GLN A 302 -1.03 11.81 -14.80
C GLN A 302 -0.14 11.11 -15.82
N LYS A 303 1.06 11.66 -16.08
CA LYS A 303 2.01 11.08 -17.02
C LYS A 303 2.42 9.66 -16.61
N ILE A 304 2.74 9.45 -15.33
CA ILE A 304 3.13 8.12 -14.83
C ILE A 304 1.92 7.16 -14.87
N SER A 305 0.74 7.61 -14.45
CA SER A 305 -0.47 6.79 -14.41
C SER A 305 -0.88 6.25 -15.80
N HIS A 306 -0.84 7.11 -16.83
CA HIS A 306 -1.33 6.74 -18.17
C HIS A 306 -0.23 6.21 -19.11
N ASP A 307 0.98 6.76 -19.01
CA ASP A 307 2.05 6.51 -19.99
C ASP A 307 3.28 5.81 -19.38
N GLY A 308 3.29 5.56 -18.07
CA GLY A 308 4.39 4.90 -17.35
C GLY A 308 5.58 5.82 -17.03
N ILE A 309 6.49 5.33 -16.19
CA ILE A 309 7.62 6.12 -15.63
C ILE A 309 8.57 6.62 -16.73
N LYS A 310 8.93 5.77 -17.68
CA LYS A 310 9.89 6.10 -18.75
C LYS A 310 9.41 7.27 -19.62
N SER A 311 8.10 7.40 -19.83
CA SER A 311 7.52 8.46 -20.66
C SER A 311 7.78 9.87 -20.09
N VAL A 312 7.96 9.99 -18.77
CA VAL A 312 8.32 11.25 -18.11
C VAL A 312 9.66 11.74 -18.64
N TYR A 313 10.68 10.89 -18.61
CA TYR A 313 12.01 11.18 -19.12
C TYR A 313 12.01 11.47 -20.63
N GLU A 314 11.20 10.73 -21.39
CA GLU A 314 11.10 10.90 -22.85
C GLU A 314 10.40 12.20 -23.26
N SER A 315 9.56 12.76 -22.38
CA SER A 315 8.86 14.02 -22.62
C SER A 315 9.78 15.25 -22.58
N PHE A 316 10.87 15.20 -21.81
CA PHE A 316 11.84 16.29 -21.71
C PHE A 316 12.82 16.30 -22.89
N LYS A 317 13.26 17.51 -23.29
CA LYS A 317 14.20 17.76 -24.39
C LYS A 317 15.23 18.81 -23.98
N GLY A 318 16.37 18.84 -24.67
CA GLY A 318 17.39 19.87 -24.45
C GLY A 318 17.86 19.96 -22.99
N GLU A 319 17.88 21.17 -22.45
CA GLU A 319 18.34 21.45 -21.09
C GLU A 319 17.48 20.77 -20.01
N ASP A 320 16.15 20.75 -20.18
CA ASP A 320 15.25 20.09 -19.21
C ASP A 320 15.57 18.60 -19.05
N LYS A 321 15.95 17.94 -20.14
CA LYS A 321 16.34 16.52 -20.09
C LYS A 321 17.62 16.33 -19.28
N ILE A 322 18.59 17.24 -19.42
CA ILE A 322 19.83 17.22 -18.64
C ILE A 322 19.53 17.49 -17.16
N ILE A 323 18.63 18.42 -16.86
CA ILE A 323 18.19 18.72 -15.50
C ILE A 323 17.54 17.49 -14.85
N PHE A 324 16.68 16.78 -15.59
CA PHE A 324 16.09 15.52 -15.13
C PHE A 324 17.17 14.49 -14.81
N GLU A 325 18.13 14.26 -15.73
CA GLU A 325 19.19 13.26 -15.55
C GLU A 325 20.05 13.57 -14.32
N LYS A 326 20.43 14.84 -14.11
CA LYS A 326 21.17 15.27 -12.91
C LYS A 326 20.38 15.05 -11.63
N ALA A 327 19.11 15.45 -11.60
CA ALA A 327 18.27 15.27 -10.43
C ALA A 327 18.07 13.78 -10.10
N TYR A 328 17.79 12.97 -11.13
CA TYR A 328 17.57 11.54 -10.98
C TYR A 328 18.81 10.83 -10.42
N THR A 329 19.96 11.05 -11.05
CA THR A 329 21.21 10.38 -10.68
C THR A 329 21.74 10.84 -9.32
N ALA A 330 21.51 12.09 -8.94
CA ALA A 330 21.89 12.60 -7.62
C ALA A 330 20.98 12.08 -6.50
N ALA A 331 19.68 11.92 -6.76
CA ALA A 331 18.71 11.50 -5.74
C ALA A 331 18.63 9.98 -5.56
N TYR A 332 18.93 9.17 -6.59
CA TYR A 332 18.71 7.72 -6.55
C TYR A 332 19.42 7.02 -5.38
N THR A 333 20.74 7.19 -5.24
CA THR A 333 21.50 6.50 -4.18
C THR A 333 21.14 6.99 -2.77
N PRO A 334 21.06 8.31 -2.49
CA PRO A 334 20.62 8.81 -1.18
C PRO A 334 19.21 8.34 -0.80
N CYS A 335 18.26 8.33 -1.75
CA CYS A 335 16.93 7.77 -1.50
C CYS A 335 17.00 6.27 -1.20
N ARG A 336 17.76 5.52 -2.01
CA ARG A 336 17.91 4.07 -1.83
C ARG A 336 18.47 3.71 -0.45
N ASP A 337 19.43 4.48 0.08
CA ASP A 337 19.98 4.27 1.42
C ASP A 337 18.88 4.23 2.50
N ILE A 338 18.06 5.28 2.58
CA ILE A 338 16.94 5.35 3.53
C ILE A 338 15.89 4.28 3.24
N ILE A 339 15.62 3.99 1.97
CA ILE A 339 14.63 2.98 1.58
C ILE A 339 15.08 1.58 2.04
N GLU A 340 16.35 1.19 1.83
CA GLU A 340 16.89 -0.09 2.32
C GLU A 340 16.80 -0.15 3.87
N GLU A 341 17.14 0.94 4.58
CA GLU A 341 16.99 1.04 6.05
C GLU A 341 15.54 0.78 6.49
N VAL A 342 14.57 1.40 5.81
CA VAL A 342 13.14 1.21 6.10
C VAL A 342 12.76 -0.25 5.91
N TYR A 343 13.17 -0.89 4.80
CA TYR A 343 12.81 -2.28 4.52
C TYR A 343 13.37 -3.21 5.59
N ASP A 344 14.65 -3.06 5.96
CA ASP A 344 15.29 -3.85 7.00
C ASP A 344 14.56 -3.73 8.34
N ASP A 345 14.20 -2.51 8.74
CA ASP A 345 13.49 -2.23 9.98
C ASP A 345 12.05 -2.80 9.99
N VAL A 346 11.39 -2.89 8.83
CA VAL A 346 10.11 -3.58 8.68
C VAL A 346 10.29 -5.10 8.75
N ALA A 347 11.19 -5.65 7.94
CA ALA A 347 11.39 -7.09 7.81
C ALA A 347 11.87 -7.76 9.10
N CYS A 348 12.62 -7.04 9.95
CA CYS A 348 13.03 -7.53 11.27
C CYS A 348 11.99 -7.28 12.38
N GLY A 349 10.86 -6.64 12.08
CA GLY A 349 9.77 -6.36 13.02
C GLY A 349 10.00 -5.15 13.94
N ASN A 350 11.07 -4.38 13.73
CA ASN A 350 11.33 -3.14 14.50
C ASN A 350 10.21 -2.11 14.27
N GLU A 351 9.78 -1.91 13.02
CA GLU A 351 8.69 -0.98 12.70
C GLU A 351 7.36 -1.41 13.31
N ILE A 352 7.01 -2.69 13.24
CA ILE A 352 5.79 -3.23 13.85
C ILE A 352 5.77 -2.95 15.36
N ARG A 353 6.88 -3.23 16.05
CA ARG A 353 7.03 -2.92 17.48
C ARG A 353 6.98 -1.42 17.76
N SER A 354 7.61 -0.61 16.93
CA SER A 354 7.60 0.86 17.04
C SER A 354 6.18 1.44 16.92
N VAL A 355 5.40 0.94 15.95
CA VAL A 355 3.99 1.33 15.76
C VAL A 355 3.17 1.02 17.00
N ASN A 356 3.26 -0.21 17.53
CA ASN A 356 2.54 -0.60 18.75
C ASN A 356 2.90 0.29 19.95
N ASN A 357 4.20 0.55 20.13
CA ASN A 357 4.67 1.44 21.20
C ASN A 357 4.17 2.88 21.01
N ALA A 358 4.08 3.37 19.78
CA ALA A 358 3.57 4.70 19.49
C ALA A 358 2.07 4.81 19.77
N VAL A 359 1.26 3.84 19.34
CA VAL A 359 -0.18 3.81 19.64
C VAL A 359 -0.44 3.76 21.14
N ALA A 360 0.33 2.97 21.90
CA ALA A 360 0.25 2.95 23.37
C ALA A 360 0.54 4.30 24.03
N ARG A 361 1.15 5.26 23.32
CA ARG A 361 1.40 6.62 23.81
C ARG A 361 0.34 7.63 23.38
N HIS A 362 -0.61 7.29 22.50
CA HIS A 362 -1.53 8.26 21.90
C HIS A 362 -2.45 8.96 22.90
N ASP A 363 -2.82 8.30 24.00
CA ASP A 363 -3.62 8.94 25.05
C ASP A 363 -2.86 10.11 25.71
N ARG A 364 -1.53 10.07 25.70
CA ARG A 364 -0.66 11.14 26.21
C ARG A 364 -0.14 12.07 25.12
N PHE A 365 0.11 11.53 23.93
CA PHE A 365 0.72 12.22 22.79
C PHE A 365 -0.06 11.89 21.52
N PRO A 366 -1.25 12.50 21.32
CA PRO A 366 -2.03 12.31 20.12
C PRO A 366 -1.30 12.88 18.90
N PHE A 367 -1.75 12.50 17.70
CA PHE A 367 -1.19 13.04 16.46
C PHE A 367 -1.25 14.56 16.40
N GLY A 368 -0.12 15.18 16.07
CA GLY A 368 -0.06 16.57 15.64
C GLY A 368 -0.48 16.75 14.17
N LYS A 369 -0.74 18.00 13.80
CA LYS A 369 -0.99 18.42 12.41
C LYS A 369 0.33 18.56 11.65
N ILE A 370 0.35 18.09 10.40
CA ILE A 370 1.54 18.12 9.54
C ILE A 370 1.45 19.16 8.40
N ASP A 371 0.30 19.82 8.26
CA ASP A 371 -0.03 20.76 7.17
C ASP A 371 -0.06 22.23 7.63
N GLN A 372 0.51 22.55 8.78
CA GLN A 372 0.55 23.91 9.31
C GLN A 372 1.88 24.63 9.09
N THR A 373 2.85 23.97 8.44
CA THR A 373 4.14 24.58 8.08
C THR A 373 3.96 25.60 6.95
N TYR A 374 5.01 26.39 6.71
CA TYR A 374 4.99 27.41 5.66
C TYR A 374 4.65 26.85 4.28
N THR A 375 5.24 25.70 3.90
CA THR A 375 4.98 24.97 2.66
C THR A 375 3.49 24.76 2.42
N TRP A 376 2.78 24.20 3.40
CA TRP A 376 1.37 23.83 3.26
C TRP A 376 0.42 25.02 3.37
N LYS A 377 0.81 26.07 4.10
CA LYS A 377 0.08 27.36 4.10
C LYS A 377 0.16 28.08 2.76
N ILE A 378 1.29 28.01 2.07
CA ILE A 378 1.39 28.46 0.69
C ILE A 378 0.53 27.57 -0.22
N GLY A 379 0.54 26.26 0.00
CA GLY A 379 -0.32 25.33 -0.73
C GLY A 379 -1.81 25.66 -0.64
N GLU A 380 -2.32 26.06 0.52
CA GLU A 380 -3.71 26.53 0.68
C GLU A 380 -4.02 27.72 -0.26
N LYS A 381 -3.11 28.70 -0.36
CA LYS A 381 -3.26 29.85 -1.26
C LYS A 381 -3.18 29.46 -2.73
N VAL A 382 -2.21 28.61 -3.10
CA VAL A 382 -2.01 28.15 -4.48
C VAL A 382 -3.24 27.38 -4.96
N ARG A 383 -3.81 26.50 -4.12
CA ARG A 383 -5.04 25.76 -4.45
C ARG A 383 -6.25 26.67 -4.61
N ALA A 384 -6.40 27.66 -3.73
CA ALA A 384 -7.49 28.64 -3.83
C ALA A 384 -7.41 29.50 -5.10
N ALA A 385 -6.20 29.72 -5.63
CA ALA A 385 -5.94 30.49 -6.85
C ALA A 385 -5.67 29.60 -8.09
N ARG A 386 -5.95 28.30 -8.03
CA ARG A 386 -5.62 27.35 -9.10
C ARG A 386 -6.45 27.65 -10.35
N ASP A 387 -5.77 27.81 -11.48
CA ASP A 387 -6.34 28.16 -12.79
C ASP A 387 -6.31 27.00 -13.79
N GLY A 388 -5.77 25.84 -13.39
CA GLY A 388 -5.59 24.65 -14.24
C GLY A 388 -4.27 24.63 -15.02
N ASN A 389 -3.42 25.66 -14.90
CA ASN A 389 -2.09 25.67 -15.50
C ASN A 389 -1.09 24.97 -14.56
N PHE A 390 -0.59 23.81 -14.99
CA PHE A 390 0.40 23.05 -14.23
C PHE A 390 1.75 23.01 -14.93
N VAL A 391 2.81 22.94 -14.14
CA VAL A 391 4.20 22.87 -14.61
C VAL A 391 4.77 21.51 -14.23
N MET A 392 5.35 20.79 -15.20
CA MET A 392 6.12 19.59 -14.94
C MET A 392 7.60 19.97 -14.85
N ASN A 393 8.08 20.27 -13.65
CA ASN A 393 9.46 20.69 -13.41
C ASN A 393 10.43 19.50 -13.58
N PRO A 394 11.47 19.59 -14.43
CA PRO A 394 12.38 18.48 -14.69
C PRO A 394 13.20 18.04 -13.48
N PHE A 395 13.57 18.97 -12.59
CA PHE A 395 14.35 18.63 -11.39
C PHE A 395 13.49 17.89 -10.36
N THR A 396 12.26 18.36 -10.13
CA THR A 396 11.27 17.66 -9.31
C THR A 396 10.96 16.27 -9.89
N ALA A 397 10.71 16.19 -11.20
CA ALA A 397 10.41 14.93 -11.87
C ALA A 397 11.57 13.93 -11.75
N GLY A 398 12.81 14.35 -11.97
CA GLY A 398 13.98 13.49 -11.81
C GLY A 398 14.13 12.97 -10.37
N SER A 399 13.94 13.85 -9.38
CA SER A 399 14.07 13.49 -7.95
C SER A 399 12.97 12.51 -7.50
N TYR A 400 11.72 12.75 -7.91
CA TYR A 400 10.57 11.88 -7.61
C TYR A 400 10.72 10.51 -8.27
N VAL A 401 11.06 10.48 -9.56
CA VAL A 401 11.27 9.23 -10.31
C VAL A 401 12.46 8.45 -9.75
N ALA A 402 13.51 9.11 -9.27
CA ALA A 402 14.63 8.43 -8.60
C ALA A 402 14.21 7.71 -7.31
N MET A 403 13.40 8.36 -6.47
CA MET A 403 12.86 7.73 -5.26
C MET A 403 11.95 6.54 -5.59
N MET A 404 11.07 6.70 -6.57
CA MET A 404 10.19 5.64 -7.04
C MET A 404 10.98 4.43 -7.56
N MET A 405 11.99 4.66 -8.41
CA MET A 405 12.85 3.61 -8.95
C MET A 405 13.72 2.94 -7.87
N ALA A 406 14.22 3.71 -6.89
CA ALA A 406 14.93 3.15 -5.74
C ALA A 406 14.03 2.19 -4.95
N GLN A 407 12.78 2.55 -4.70
CA GLN A 407 11.81 1.68 -4.03
C GLN A 407 11.54 0.39 -4.82
N ILE A 408 11.33 0.51 -6.13
CA ILE A 408 11.14 -0.62 -7.05
C ILE A 408 12.31 -1.61 -6.93
N ASP A 409 13.55 -1.09 -6.96
CA ASP A 409 14.75 -1.94 -6.91
C ASP A 409 14.91 -2.65 -5.57
N VAL A 410 14.55 -2.00 -4.45
CA VAL A 410 14.59 -2.62 -3.13
C VAL A 410 13.60 -3.78 -3.05
N LEU A 411 12.35 -3.59 -3.47
CA LEU A 411 11.34 -4.67 -3.45
C LEU A 411 11.74 -5.83 -4.37
N ILE A 412 12.23 -5.55 -5.58
CA ILE A 412 12.71 -6.59 -6.51
C ILE A 412 13.88 -7.36 -5.89
N SER A 413 14.83 -6.66 -5.24
CA SER A 413 16.00 -7.31 -4.63
C SER A 413 15.64 -8.20 -3.43
N HIS A 414 14.50 -7.94 -2.79
CA HIS A 414 13.95 -8.74 -1.71
C HIS A 414 12.95 -9.82 -2.17
N GLY A 415 12.78 -9.99 -3.49
CA GLY A 415 12.05 -11.11 -4.07
C GLY A 415 10.53 -10.93 -4.14
N HIS A 416 10.02 -9.71 -3.97
CA HIS A 416 8.60 -9.43 -4.17
C HIS A 416 8.18 -9.68 -5.63
N CYS A 417 6.94 -10.13 -5.82
CA CYS A 417 6.38 -10.30 -7.16
C CYS A 417 6.16 -8.94 -7.85
N TYR A 418 6.12 -8.92 -9.17
CA TYR A 418 6.05 -7.67 -9.92
C TYR A 418 4.71 -6.96 -9.77
N SER A 419 3.60 -7.68 -9.64
CA SER A 419 2.33 -7.04 -9.32
C SER A 419 2.42 -6.28 -7.99
N GLU A 420 3.05 -6.87 -6.97
CA GLU A 420 3.23 -6.19 -5.68
C GLU A 420 4.15 -4.97 -5.84
N VAL A 421 5.31 -5.12 -6.47
CA VAL A 421 6.25 -4.01 -6.75
C VAL A 421 5.57 -2.85 -7.47
N ALA A 422 4.78 -3.14 -8.51
CA ALA A 422 4.09 -2.14 -9.31
C ALA A 422 2.99 -1.42 -8.52
N ASN A 423 2.18 -2.15 -7.73
CA ASN A 423 1.12 -1.53 -6.95
C ASN A 423 1.69 -0.69 -5.80
N GLU A 424 2.64 -1.23 -5.04
CA GLU A 424 3.19 -0.62 -3.82
C GLU A 424 4.15 0.55 -4.09
N SER A 425 4.64 0.68 -5.32
CA SER A 425 5.61 1.74 -5.68
C SER A 425 5.09 2.75 -6.69
N VAL A 426 4.08 2.38 -7.49
CA VAL A 426 3.65 3.21 -8.63
C VAL A 426 2.14 3.41 -8.60
N ILE A 427 1.36 2.34 -8.78
CA ILE A 427 -0.09 2.44 -9.05
C ILE A 427 -0.82 3.05 -7.85
N GLU A 428 -0.55 2.58 -6.63
CA GLU A 428 -1.20 3.13 -5.44
C GLU A 428 -0.88 4.62 -5.24
N SER A 429 0.39 4.99 -5.46
CA SER A 429 0.82 6.38 -5.40
C SER A 429 0.02 7.26 -6.37
N VAL A 430 -0.04 6.86 -7.65
CA VAL A 430 -0.57 7.74 -8.70
C VAL A 430 -2.09 7.66 -8.89
N ASP A 431 -2.70 6.52 -8.59
CA ASP A 431 -4.13 6.29 -8.79
C ASP A 431 -4.96 6.41 -7.50
N SER A 432 -4.34 6.33 -6.31
CA SER A 432 -5.05 6.45 -5.02
C SER A 432 -4.58 7.63 -4.19
N LEU A 433 -3.28 7.76 -3.90
CA LEU A 433 -2.80 8.65 -2.83
C LEU A 433 -2.57 10.09 -3.29
N ASN A 434 -1.78 10.29 -4.34
CA ASN A 434 -1.45 11.62 -4.88
C ASN A 434 -2.68 12.48 -5.20
N PRO A 435 -3.80 11.94 -5.74
CA PRO A 435 -5.03 12.71 -5.93
C PRO A 435 -5.56 13.38 -4.65
N TYR A 436 -5.39 12.77 -3.48
CA TYR A 436 -5.79 13.38 -2.20
C TYR A 436 -4.85 14.52 -1.81
N MET A 437 -3.53 14.34 -1.98
CA MET A 437 -2.58 15.42 -1.75
C MET A 437 -2.81 16.59 -2.71
N HIS A 438 -3.13 16.31 -3.98
CA HIS A 438 -3.48 17.32 -4.96
C HIS A 438 -4.73 18.12 -4.55
N ALA A 439 -5.75 17.42 -4.05
CA ALA A 439 -7.01 18.05 -3.69
C ALA A 439 -6.84 19.02 -2.49
N ARG A 440 -6.19 18.58 -1.41
CA ARG A 440 -6.21 19.34 -0.13
C ARG A 440 -4.89 19.37 0.64
N GLY A 441 -3.79 18.90 0.05
CA GLY A 441 -2.46 18.88 0.66
C GLY A 441 -2.16 17.61 1.45
N VAL A 442 -0.93 17.53 1.98
CA VAL A 442 -0.37 16.28 2.54
C VAL A 442 -1.19 15.67 3.67
N ALA A 443 -1.76 16.48 4.57
CA ALA A 443 -2.54 15.94 5.69
C ALA A 443 -3.81 15.23 5.18
N TYR A 444 -4.42 15.70 4.09
CA TYR A 444 -5.58 15.03 3.52
C TYR A 444 -5.23 13.68 2.88
N MET A 445 -4.01 13.51 2.37
CA MET A 445 -3.52 12.20 1.94
C MET A 445 -3.18 11.31 3.14
N VAL A 446 -2.28 11.78 4.00
CA VAL A 446 -1.71 10.98 5.11
C VAL A 446 -2.76 10.63 6.16
N ASP A 447 -3.58 11.58 6.60
CA ASP A 447 -4.50 11.37 7.73
C ASP A 447 -5.79 10.62 7.36
N ASN A 448 -6.02 10.34 6.07
CA ASN A 448 -7.06 9.41 5.60
C ASN A 448 -6.57 7.95 5.51
N CYS A 449 -5.26 7.71 5.64
CA CYS A 449 -4.67 6.36 5.71
C CYS A 449 -4.74 5.76 7.12
N SER A 450 -4.22 4.54 7.28
CA SER A 450 -4.22 3.79 8.54
C SER A 450 -3.41 4.51 9.64
N THR A 451 -3.57 4.08 10.89
CA THR A 451 -2.75 4.62 12.00
C THR A 451 -1.27 4.28 11.80
N THR A 452 -0.98 3.11 11.24
CA THR A 452 0.37 2.63 10.89
C THR A 452 1.00 3.54 9.83
N ALA A 453 0.27 3.82 8.75
CA ALA A 453 0.67 4.75 7.69
C ALA A 453 1.00 6.15 8.21
N ARG A 454 0.11 6.68 9.05
CA ARG A 454 0.25 8.02 9.62
C ARG A 454 1.48 8.15 10.50
N LEU A 455 1.79 7.11 11.27
CA LEU A 455 3.00 7.04 12.10
C LEU A 455 4.26 6.88 11.23
N GLY A 456 4.22 6.00 10.23
CA GLY A 456 5.30 5.76 9.29
C GLY A 456 5.70 7.03 8.55
N SER A 457 4.73 7.71 7.92
CA SER A 457 4.94 8.99 7.23
C SER A 457 5.60 10.03 8.15
N ARG A 458 5.09 10.20 9.38
CA ARG A 458 5.63 11.19 10.35
C ARG A 458 7.03 10.83 10.87
N LYS A 459 7.36 9.53 10.97
CA LYS A 459 8.68 9.07 11.39
C LYS A 459 9.72 9.26 10.29
N TRP A 460 9.36 8.95 9.04
CA TRP A 460 10.32 8.78 7.95
C TRP A 460 10.40 9.97 6.97
N ALA A 461 9.35 10.78 6.82
CA ALA A 461 9.41 11.98 5.96
C ALA A 461 10.60 12.92 6.28
N PRO A 462 10.93 13.20 7.55
CA PRO A 462 12.10 14.00 7.88
C PRO A 462 13.43 13.37 7.41
N ARG A 463 13.53 12.04 7.36
CA ARG A 463 14.75 11.34 6.93
C ARG A 463 14.99 11.55 5.43
N PHE A 464 13.93 11.50 4.62
CA PHE A 464 14.00 11.77 3.19
C PHE A 464 14.33 13.24 2.89
N ASP A 465 13.73 14.18 3.64
CA ASP A 465 14.06 15.60 3.52
C ASP A 465 15.57 15.86 3.74
N TYR A 466 16.10 15.32 4.84
CA TYR A 466 17.50 15.53 5.21
C TYR A 466 18.46 14.82 4.26
N ILE A 467 18.22 13.56 3.89
CA ILE A 467 19.16 12.83 3.02
C ILE A 467 19.28 13.47 1.63
N LEU A 468 18.16 14.00 1.10
CA LEU A 468 18.15 14.74 -0.16
C LEU A 468 18.91 16.06 -0.04
N THR A 469 18.68 16.79 1.05
CA THR A 469 19.32 18.09 1.30
C THR A 469 20.83 17.96 1.53
N GLU A 470 21.24 16.98 2.33
CA GLU A 470 22.64 16.79 2.74
C GLU A 470 23.50 16.15 1.65
N GLN A 471 22.91 15.33 0.79
CA GLN A 471 23.67 14.56 -0.20
C GLN A 471 23.28 14.88 -1.64
N ALA A 472 22.01 14.66 -2.02
CA ALA A 472 21.58 14.77 -3.41
C ALA A 472 21.74 16.20 -3.94
N TYR A 473 21.23 17.19 -3.20
CA TYR A 473 21.30 18.59 -3.62
C TYR A 473 22.72 19.15 -3.59
N VAL A 474 23.52 18.75 -2.59
CA VAL A 474 24.95 19.09 -2.54
C VAL A 474 25.71 18.53 -3.74
N ALA A 475 25.45 17.28 -4.13
CA ALA A 475 26.09 16.67 -5.30
C ALA A 475 25.73 17.39 -6.61
N VAL A 476 24.50 17.88 -6.74
CA VAL A 476 24.08 18.71 -7.88
C VAL A 476 24.80 20.06 -7.86
N ASP A 477 24.80 20.76 -6.73
CA ASP A 477 25.38 22.11 -6.60
C ASP A 477 26.89 22.10 -6.84
N ASP A 478 27.58 21.08 -6.34
CA ASP A 478 29.02 20.87 -6.55
C ASP A 478 29.36 20.28 -7.93
N ASN A 479 28.35 19.86 -8.70
CA ASN A 479 28.52 19.08 -9.94
C ASN A 479 29.43 17.84 -9.74
N LYS A 480 29.18 17.10 -8.65
CA LYS A 480 29.94 15.91 -8.20
C LYS A 480 29.07 14.65 -8.16
N ILE A 481 28.18 14.50 -9.12
CA ILE A 481 27.32 13.31 -9.21
C ILE A 481 28.17 12.12 -9.72
N LYS A 482 28.02 10.96 -9.08
CA LYS A 482 28.79 9.76 -9.41
C LYS A 482 27.96 8.81 -10.26
N ASN A 483 28.62 8.09 -11.17
CA ASN A 483 28.02 7.00 -11.95
C ASN A 483 26.80 7.40 -12.81
N GLU A 484 26.68 8.67 -13.22
CA GLU A 484 25.51 9.20 -13.95
C GLU A 484 25.12 8.33 -15.15
N ALA A 485 26.09 8.03 -16.03
CA ALA A 485 25.85 7.25 -17.23
C ALA A 485 25.35 5.81 -16.93
N LYS A 486 25.86 5.19 -15.86
CA LYS A 486 25.45 3.85 -15.44
C LYS A 486 24.02 3.87 -14.91
N ILE A 487 23.75 4.75 -13.93
CA ILE A 487 22.44 4.87 -13.29
C ILE A 487 21.35 5.21 -14.33
N MET A 488 21.63 6.12 -15.27
CA MET A 488 20.69 6.43 -16.34
C MET A 488 20.49 5.29 -17.34
N SER A 489 21.52 4.48 -17.60
CA SER A 489 21.39 3.29 -18.45
C SER A 489 20.50 2.23 -17.78
N GLU A 490 20.70 2.00 -16.48
CA GLU A 490 19.89 1.08 -15.68
C GLU A 490 18.42 1.53 -15.65
N PHE A 491 18.17 2.83 -15.44
CA PHE A 491 16.83 3.41 -15.53
C PHE A 491 16.15 3.15 -16.88
N LYS A 492 16.81 3.47 -18.01
CA LYS A 492 16.22 3.42 -19.36
C LYS A 492 15.86 1.99 -19.79
N ASN A 493 16.61 1.01 -19.29
CA ASN A 493 16.48 -0.41 -19.63
C ASN A 493 15.82 -1.21 -18.50
N HIS A 494 15.25 -0.54 -17.49
CA HIS A 494 14.67 -1.23 -16.35
C HIS A 494 13.40 -2.00 -16.75
N LYS A 495 13.31 -3.26 -16.30
CA LYS A 495 12.20 -4.18 -16.59
C LYS A 495 10.84 -3.72 -16.05
N ILE A 496 10.82 -2.83 -15.07
CA ILE A 496 9.57 -2.28 -14.52
C ILE A 496 8.71 -1.59 -15.59
N HIS A 497 9.33 -1.03 -16.63
CA HIS A 497 8.58 -0.33 -17.68
C HIS A 497 7.64 -1.28 -18.43
N GLU A 498 8.09 -2.51 -18.71
CA GLU A 498 7.26 -3.57 -19.33
C GLU A 498 6.18 -4.06 -18.36
N VAL A 499 6.52 -4.23 -17.08
CA VAL A 499 5.56 -4.60 -16.03
C VAL A 499 4.42 -3.60 -15.93
N LEU A 500 4.73 -2.30 -15.94
CA LEU A 500 3.73 -1.24 -15.85
C LEU A 500 2.81 -1.18 -17.07
N GLU A 501 3.32 -1.49 -18.27
CA GLU A 501 2.49 -1.62 -19.47
C GLU A 501 1.48 -2.77 -19.35
N VAL A 502 1.90 -3.89 -18.75
CA VAL A 502 1.00 -5.02 -18.50
C VAL A 502 -0.04 -4.66 -17.42
N CYS A 503 0.38 -4.03 -16.33
CA CYS A 503 -0.54 -3.56 -15.28
C CYS A 503 -1.55 -2.53 -15.79
N SER A 504 -1.14 -1.59 -16.64
CA SER A 504 -2.03 -0.56 -17.18
C SER A 504 -3.13 -1.15 -18.06
N SER A 505 -2.86 -2.27 -18.75
CA SER A 505 -3.88 -3.00 -19.52
C SER A 505 -5.02 -3.59 -18.65
N MET A 506 -4.81 -3.69 -17.34
CA MET A 506 -5.77 -4.19 -16.35
C MET A 506 -6.40 -3.09 -15.49
N ARG A 507 -6.01 -1.83 -15.72
CA ARG A 507 -6.51 -0.66 -14.99
C ARG A 507 -8.00 -0.43 -15.29
N PRO A 508 -8.82 0.00 -14.31
CA PRO A 508 -10.19 0.40 -14.60
C PRO A 508 -10.22 1.59 -15.56
N SER A 509 -11.30 1.70 -16.34
CA SER A 509 -11.49 2.80 -17.32
C SER A 509 -11.90 4.13 -16.68
N VAL A 510 -11.88 4.22 -15.34
CA VAL A 510 -12.40 5.36 -14.58
C VAL A 510 -11.31 5.84 -13.63
N ASP A 511 -10.89 7.09 -13.80
CA ASP A 511 -10.00 7.77 -12.86
C ASP A 511 -10.76 8.18 -11.59
N ILE A 512 -10.05 8.18 -10.46
CA ILE A 512 -10.65 8.61 -9.19
C ILE A 512 -10.97 10.11 -9.24
N ALA A 513 -12.22 10.44 -8.90
CA ALA A 513 -12.63 11.84 -8.73
C ALA A 513 -12.61 12.19 -7.24
N VAL A 514 -11.60 12.95 -6.80
CA VAL A 514 -11.47 13.47 -5.43
C VAL A 514 -11.78 14.97 -5.44
N GLU A 515 -12.75 15.38 -4.62
CA GLU A 515 -13.21 16.78 -4.49
C GLU A 515 -12.47 17.58 -3.41
#